data_AF-A0A0L7K8Y3-F1
#
_entry.id   AF-A0A0L7K8Y3-F1
#
_cell.length_a   1.000
_cell.length_b   1.000
_cell.length_c   1.000
_cell.angle_alpha   90.00
_cell.angle_beta   90.00
_cell.angle_gamma   90.00
#
_symmetry.space_group_name_H-M   'P 1'
#
loop_
_entity.id
_entity.type
_entity.pdbx_description
1 polymer ?
#
loop_
_entity_poly.entity_id
_entity_poly.type
_entity_poly.pdbx_seq_one_letter_code
_entity_poly.pdbx_strand_id
1 'polypeptide(L)'
;AKEESYEKKKLYDKKIEQDIYEINQFDSRLSDNEKDSLSNEFNDNKKTDDVQEKEKIEKELVAEKHWSLKGEAYGYNRPKNSILNLNFEIPKLNTFNNNNTLENKNVGDMENTDDDDDDDEKEYASEDGHNKNNNTNSYKKKEKKMNTLNNEIEIVVKQRIQNMLFDDVEKKTIEDIELEEFNKNDEINFDNLNFSKSKISLVDEYTQKYQDEIMNSQSKNKENNLQKMEIMNLFKKIMHACDSLSNDYFIPKPILLNNKNNKMATLNIEDSVPMILSDKNKKTAEEIFNPQHMKQQNELTKDEKKAIRKSKKMKKKKKILNQFKQTGSSINQLVKRNTEIINKNKKNKDQKINYKKYGVLSKRSHTKY
;
A
#
# COMPACT_ATOMS: atom_id res chain seq x y z
N ALA A 1 -36.85 19.25 -16.43
CA ALA A 1 -36.24 20.55 -16.10
C ALA A 1 -37.18 21.75 -16.27
N LYS A 2 -37.46 22.26 -17.49
CA LYS A 2 -38.36 23.42 -17.68
C LYS A 2 -39.82 23.12 -17.37
N GLU A 3 -40.32 21.95 -17.76
CA GLU A 3 -41.70 21.52 -17.45
C GLU A 3 -41.93 21.24 -15.96
N GLU A 4 -40.97 20.62 -15.27
CA GLU A 4 -41.04 20.44 -13.81
C GLU A 4 -41.01 21.77 -13.05
N SER A 5 -40.30 22.76 -13.56
CA SER A 5 -40.32 24.12 -13.00
C SER A 5 -41.67 24.79 -13.19
N TYR A 6 -42.34 24.53 -14.32
CA TYR A 6 -43.67 25.06 -14.61
C TYR A 6 -44.74 24.41 -13.74
N GLU A 7 -44.70 23.08 -13.57
CA GLU A 7 -45.63 22.36 -12.69
C GLU A 7 -45.45 22.74 -11.22
N LYS A 8 -44.21 22.94 -10.76
CA LYS A 8 -43.96 23.46 -9.40
C LYS A 8 -44.53 24.85 -9.20
N LYS A 9 -44.42 25.73 -10.20
CA LYS A 9 -44.98 27.08 -10.14
C LYS A 9 -46.50 27.06 -10.14
N LYS A 10 -47.11 26.23 -10.98
CA LYS A 10 -48.56 26.02 -11.02
C LYS A 10 -49.10 25.43 -9.72
N LEU A 11 -48.37 24.52 -9.07
CA LEU A 11 -48.73 23.96 -7.78
C LEU A 11 -48.64 25.01 -6.66
N TYR A 12 -47.64 25.89 -6.73
CA TYR A 12 -47.46 27.00 -5.80
C TYR A 12 -48.55 28.06 -5.97
N ASP A 13 -48.90 28.44 -7.21
CA ASP A 13 -49.98 29.38 -7.48
C ASP A 13 -51.33 28.81 -7.01
N LYS A 14 -51.57 27.51 -7.21
CA LYS A 14 -52.76 26.81 -6.70
C LYS A 14 -52.81 26.76 -5.17
N LYS A 15 -51.65 26.66 -4.50
CA LYS A 15 -51.53 26.73 -3.04
C LYS A 15 -51.92 28.12 -2.55
N ILE A 16 -51.45 29.17 -3.21
CA ILE A 16 -51.79 30.56 -2.90
C ILE A 16 -53.29 30.82 -3.09
N GLU A 17 -53.89 30.34 -4.18
CA GLU A 17 -55.35 30.48 -4.39
C GLU A 17 -56.16 29.77 -3.30
N GLN A 18 -55.70 28.61 -2.84
CA GLN A 18 -56.33 27.88 -1.74
C GLN A 18 -56.19 28.64 -0.42
N ASP A 19 -55.00 29.17 -0.12
CA ASP A 19 -54.74 29.96 1.09
C ASP A 19 -55.56 31.27 1.08
N ILE A 20 -55.68 31.95 -0.07
CA ILE A 20 -56.54 33.15 -0.23
C ILE A 20 -58.02 32.80 -0.06
N TYR A 21 -58.47 31.66 -0.59
CA TYR A 21 -59.84 31.20 -0.40
C TYR A 21 -60.12 30.83 1.06
N GLU A 22 -59.17 30.22 1.77
CA GLU A 22 -59.27 29.93 3.20
C GLU A 22 -59.29 31.22 4.04
N ILE A 23 -58.45 32.20 3.72
CA ILE A 23 -58.45 33.53 4.37
C ILE A 23 -59.77 34.25 4.12
N ASN A 24 -60.29 34.26 2.88
CA ASN A 24 -61.56 34.89 2.55
C ASN A 24 -62.76 34.16 3.18
N GLN A 25 -62.69 32.84 3.36
CA GLN A 25 -63.68 32.09 4.14
C GLN A 25 -63.59 32.42 5.63
N PHE A 26 -62.40 32.68 6.16
CA PHE A 26 -62.21 33.10 7.55
C PHE A 26 -62.79 34.50 7.79
N ASP A 27 -62.57 35.44 6.86
CA ASP A 27 -63.13 36.80 6.91
C ASP A 27 -64.65 36.82 6.70
N SER A 28 -65.20 35.96 5.82
CA SER A 28 -66.66 35.84 5.67
C SER A 28 -67.32 35.27 6.94
N ARG A 29 -66.65 34.33 7.64
CA ARG A 29 -67.12 33.82 8.94
C ARG A 29 -67.05 34.85 10.06
N LEU A 30 -66.19 35.87 9.95
CA LEU A 30 -66.16 37.02 10.86
C LEU A 30 -67.22 38.06 10.50
N SER A 31 -67.46 38.31 9.21
CA SER A 31 -68.45 39.28 8.72
C SER A 31 -69.91 38.82 8.87
N ASP A 32 -70.18 37.51 8.84
CA ASP A 32 -71.53 36.96 9.03
C ASP A 32 -71.94 36.87 10.52
N ASN A 33 -70.99 37.01 11.46
CA ASN A 33 -71.27 37.00 12.90
C ASN A 33 -71.71 38.36 13.48
N GLU A 34 -71.69 39.45 12.69
CA GLU A 34 -72.16 40.77 13.14
C GLU A 34 -73.63 41.09 12.77
N LYS A 35 -74.35 40.21 12.05
CA LYS A 35 -75.73 40.51 11.60
C LYS A 35 -76.85 39.56 12.03
N ASP A 36 -76.58 38.54 12.85
CA ASP A 36 -77.63 37.80 13.57
C ASP A 36 -77.36 37.80 15.07
N SER A 37 -77.77 38.88 15.74
CA SER A 37 -77.91 38.96 17.19
C SER A 37 -79.36 39.27 17.54
N LEU A 38 -80.21 38.25 17.37
CA LEU A 38 -81.59 38.23 17.85
C LEU A 38 -81.95 36.81 18.35
N SER A 39 -81.09 36.25 19.21
CA SER A 39 -81.45 35.19 20.18
C SER A 39 -80.37 35.13 21.27
N ASN A 40 -80.77 35.46 22.49
CA ASN A 40 -79.91 36.06 23.52
C ASN A 40 -79.39 35.08 24.59
N GLU A 41 -78.92 33.87 24.24
CA GLU A 41 -78.37 32.92 25.25
C GLU A 41 -77.15 32.08 24.82
N PHE A 42 -76.69 32.10 23.55
CA PHE A 42 -75.54 31.27 23.11
C PHE A 42 -74.28 32.05 22.68
N ASN A 43 -74.38 33.37 22.44
CA ASN A 43 -73.25 34.23 22.03
C ASN A 43 -72.47 34.84 23.20
N ASP A 44 -73.03 34.87 24.40
CA ASP A 44 -72.31 35.33 25.60
C ASP A 44 -71.23 34.35 26.02
N ASN A 45 -71.47 33.04 25.87
CA ASN A 45 -70.49 32.00 26.25
C ASN A 45 -69.19 32.10 25.44
N LYS A 46 -69.26 32.39 24.13
CA LYS A 46 -68.08 32.50 23.26
C LYS A 46 -67.25 33.76 23.55
N LYS A 47 -67.92 34.89 23.79
CA LYS A 47 -67.25 36.12 24.25
C LYS A 47 -66.65 35.95 25.64
N THR A 48 -67.31 35.22 26.53
CA THR A 48 -66.73 34.90 27.84
C THR A 48 -65.54 33.95 27.71
N ASP A 49 -65.54 33.00 26.78
CA ASP A 49 -64.41 32.09 26.54
C ASP A 49 -63.19 32.84 25.99
N ASP A 50 -63.38 33.76 25.04
CA ASP A 50 -62.31 34.60 24.49
C ASP A 50 -61.76 35.58 25.55
N VAL A 51 -62.64 36.13 26.40
CA VAL A 51 -62.24 36.97 27.54
C VAL A 51 -61.47 36.15 28.58
N GLN A 52 -61.87 34.89 28.82
CA GLN A 52 -61.14 33.98 29.71
C GLN A 52 -59.78 33.56 29.12
N GLU A 53 -59.68 33.36 27.80
CA GLU A 53 -58.40 33.07 27.14
C GLU A 53 -57.46 34.29 27.21
N LYS A 54 -58.00 35.48 26.95
CA LYS A 54 -57.27 36.75 27.13
C LYS A 54 -56.76 36.90 28.56
N GLU A 55 -57.59 36.63 29.56
CA GLU A 55 -57.18 36.68 30.97
C GLU A 55 -56.11 35.62 31.31
N LYS A 56 -56.17 34.42 30.71
CA LYS A 56 -55.13 33.39 30.87
C LYS A 56 -53.80 33.84 30.28
N ILE A 57 -53.82 34.43 29.09
CA ILE A 57 -52.62 34.96 28.43
C ILE A 57 -52.04 36.14 29.21
N GLU A 58 -52.89 37.07 29.69
CA GLU A 58 -52.45 38.19 30.53
C GLU A 58 -51.80 37.70 31.84
N LYS A 59 -52.36 36.65 32.47
CA LYS A 59 -51.77 36.00 33.64
C LYS A 59 -50.44 35.32 33.32
N GLU A 60 -50.34 34.63 32.18
CA GLU A 60 -49.11 33.97 31.74
C GLU A 60 -48.00 34.99 31.45
N LEU A 61 -48.35 36.15 30.86
CA LEU A 61 -47.40 37.23 30.58
C LEU A 61 -46.88 37.92 31.84
N VAL A 62 -47.71 38.00 32.88
CA VAL A 62 -47.32 38.54 34.20
C VAL A 62 -46.54 37.52 35.03
N ALA A 63 -46.77 36.22 34.82
CA ALA A 63 -46.10 35.14 35.54
C ALA A 63 -44.61 34.99 35.17
N GLU A 64 -43.88 34.23 35.98
CA GLU A 64 -42.48 33.90 35.68
C GLU A 64 -42.36 32.98 34.46
N LYS A 65 -41.43 33.30 33.56
CA LYS A 65 -41.11 32.47 32.39
C LYS A 65 -40.63 31.07 32.80
N HIS A 66 -40.96 30.06 32.00
CA HIS A 66 -40.41 28.71 32.14
C HIS A 66 -38.87 28.73 32.09
N TRP A 67 -38.20 27.86 32.85
CA TRP A 67 -36.74 27.87 33.00
C TRP A 67 -35.97 27.71 31.68
N SER A 68 -36.56 27.08 30.66
CA SER A 68 -35.95 26.95 29.32
C SER A 68 -36.01 28.25 28.49
N LEU A 69 -36.89 29.19 28.86
CA LEU A 69 -37.00 30.52 28.25
C LEU A 69 -36.14 31.56 28.99
N LYS A 70 -35.53 31.19 30.13
CA LYS A 70 -34.56 32.01 30.85
C LYS A 70 -33.17 31.77 30.23
N GLY A 71 -32.41 32.84 29.95
CA GLY A 71 -31.10 32.75 29.29
C GLY A 71 -30.04 32.00 30.11
N GLU A 72 -30.07 32.17 31.43
CA GLU A 72 -29.20 31.45 32.37
C GLU A 72 -30.07 30.52 33.23
N ALA A 73 -29.89 29.21 33.05
CA ALA A 73 -30.63 28.19 33.78
C ALA A 73 -29.65 27.25 34.51
N TYR A 74 -29.41 27.52 35.80
CA TYR A 74 -28.58 26.65 36.63
C TYR A 74 -29.29 25.33 36.97
N GLY A 75 -28.52 24.31 37.39
CA GLY A 75 -29.05 22.98 37.71
C GLY A 75 -30.07 22.95 38.85
N TYR A 76 -30.05 23.95 39.74
CA TYR A 76 -31.01 24.08 40.85
C TYR A 76 -32.31 24.80 40.46
N ASN A 77 -32.33 25.58 39.37
CA ASN A 77 -33.52 26.31 38.90
C ASN A 77 -34.47 25.46 38.04
N ARG A 78 -34.05 24.24 37.65
CA ARG A 78 -34.82 23.34 36.79
C ARG A 78 -35.07 21.99 37.49
N PRO A 79 -36.16 21.28 37.15
CA PRO A 79 -36.39 19.94 37.68
C PRO A 79 -35.28 18.95 37.25
N LYS A 80 -35.15 17.85 38.00
CA LYS A 80 -34.17 16.80 37.71
C LYS A 80 -34.46 16.18 36.34
N ASN A 81 -33.41 15.88 35.58
CA ASN A 81 -33.46 15.24 34.25
C ASN A 81 -34.27 15.97 33.17
N SER A 82 -34.75 17.20 33.40
CA SER A 82 -35.56 17.91 32.40
C SER A 82 -34.82 18.23 31.10
N ILE A 83 -33.48 18.16 31.11
CA ILE A 83 -32.67 18.38 29.91
C ILE A 83 -32.81 17.28 28.86
N LEU A 84 -33.18 16.06 29.26
CA LEU A 84 -33.35 14.93 28.34
C LEU A 84 -34.61 15.08 27.46
N ASN A 85 -35.60 15.83 27.93
CA ASN A 85 -36.86 16.04 27.22
C ASN A 85 -36.80 17.21 26.22
N LEU A 86 -35.73 18.01 26.25
CA LEU A 86 -35.54 19.18 25.39
C LEU A 86 -34.47 18.88 24.34
N ASN A 87 -34.74 19.28 23.10
CA ASN A 87 -33.79 19.16 21.99
C ASN A 87 -32.91 20.41 21.96
N PHE A 88 -31.72 20.34 22.58
CA PHE A 88 -30.73 21.39 22.52
C PHE A 88 -29.61 21.07 21.51
N GLU A 89 -29.33 22.00 20.61
CA GLU A 89 -28.15 21.92 19.75
C GLU A 89 -26.96 22.58 20.46
N ILE A 90 -26.05 21.74 20.95
CA ILE A 90 -24.83 22.22 21.61
C ILE A 90 -23.66 22.01 20.63
N PRO A 91 -22.94 23.07 20.23
CA PRO A 91 -21.74 22.91 19.42
C PRO A 91 -20.70 22.14 20.22
N LYS A 92 -20.38 20.93 19.76
CA LYS A 92 -19.34 20.12 20.37
C LYS A 92 -17.99 20.65 19.89
N LEU A 93 -17.09 20.98 20.83
CA LEU A 93 -15.69 21.20 20.46
C LEU A 93 -15.13 19.88 19.93
N ASN A 94 -14.25 19.94 18.92
CA ASN A 94 -13.70 18.78 18.19
C ASN A 94 -12.80 17.90 19.09
N THR A 95 -13.39 17.19 20.06
CA THR A 95 -12.69 16.25 20.95
C THR A 95 -13.02 14.79 20.63
N PHE A 96 -13.84 14.53 19.62
CA PHE A 96 -13.95 13.18 19.09
C PHE A 96 -12.76 12.95 18.16
N ASN A 97 -11.77 12.22 18.66
CA ASN A 97 -11.05 11.29 17.79
C ASN A 97 -12.07 10.62 16.88
N ASN A 98 -11.75 10.42 15.60
CA ASN A 98 -12.62 9.90 14.53
C ASN A 98 -13.39 8.59 14.84
N ASN A 99 -13.28 8.04 16.05
CA ASN A 99 -14.00 6.92 16.64
C ASN A 99 -15.53 7.00 16.50
N ASN A 100 -16.18 8.18 16.49
CA ASN A 100 -17.63 8.25 16.22
C ASN A 100 -17.99 7.83 14.78
N THR A 101 -17.07 7.95 13.81
CA THR A 101 -17.28 7.40 12.46
C THR A 101 -17.08 5.88 12.41
N LEU A 102 -16.25 5.33 13.31
CA LEU A 102 -16.10 3.90 13.49
C LEU A 102 -17.32 3.29 14.19
N GLU A 103 -17.87 3.96 15.21
CA GLU A 103 -19.10 3.52 15.88
C GLU A 103 -20.29 3.53 14.92
N ASN A 104 -20.50 4.61 14.15
CA ASN A 104 -21.61 4.70 13.18
C ASN A 104 -21.54 3.67 12.04
N LYS A 105 -20.36 3.16 11.67
CA LYS A 105 -20.19 2.08 10.67
C LYS A 105 -20.27 0.68 11.29
N ASN A 106 -20.06 0.56 12.59
CA ASN A 106 -20.13 -0.68 13.37
C ASN A 106 -21.51 -0.94 14.00
N VAL A 107 -22.51 -0.05 13.84
CA VAL A 107 -23.87 -0.27 14.39
C VAL A 107 -24.63 -1.29 13.53
N GLY A 108 -24.30 -2.55 13.71
CA GLY A 108 -25.22 -3.66 13.60
C GLY A 108 -25.03 -4.49 14.87
N ASP A 109 -26.02 -4.45 15.77
CA ASP A 109 -26.00 -5.10 17.08
C ASP A 109 -25.34 -6.48 17.04
N MET A 110 -24.24 -6.59 17.77
CA MET A 110 -23.60 -7.85 18.13
C MET A 110 -24.38 -8.39 19.33
N GLU A 111 -25.47 -9.11 19.08
CA GLU A 111 -26.03 -9.97 20.12
C GLU A 111 -25.00 -11.06 20.40
N ASN A 112 -24.42 -11.02 21.59
CA ASN A 112 -23.67 -12.14 22.16
C ASN A 112 -24.64 -13.32 22.29
N THR A 113 -24.61 -14.25 21.34
CA THR A 113 -25.02 -15.62 21.60
C THR A 113 -23.78 -16.38 22.04
N ASP A 114 -23.59 -16.41 23.36
CA ASP A 114 -22.91 -17.52 24.04
C ASP A 114 -23.72 -18.78 23.70
N ASP A 115 -23.30 -19.52 22.68
CA ASP A 115 -23.73 -20.90 22.49
C ASP A 115 -22.45 -21.70 22.22
N ASP A 116 -21.94 -22.27 23.31
CA ASP A 116 -21.08 -23.45 23.31
C ASP A 116 -21.77 -24.55 22.51
N ASP A 117 -21.24 -24.89 21.34
CA ASP A 117 -21.49 -26.20 20.72
C ASP A 117 -20.22 -26.62 19.98
N ASP A 118 -19.43 -27.45 20.67
CA ASP A 118 -18.35 -28.27 20.15
C ASP A 118 -18.91 -29.31 19.16
N ASP A 119 -18.92 -29.01 17.87
CA ASP A 119 -19.19 -30.00 16.82
C ASP A 119 -17.87 -30.47 16.16
N ASP A 120 -17.26 -31.48 16.79
CA ASP A 120 -16.22 -32.34 16.21
C ASP A 120 -16.86 -33.39 15.27
N GLU A 121 -17.23 -33.01 14.04
CA GLU A 121 -17.65 -33.99 13.02
C GLU A 121 -16.45 -34.49 12.19
N LYS A 122 -16.05 -35.74 12.46
CA LYS A 122 -15.17 -36.54 11.59
C LYS A 122 -15.96 -37.11 10.42
N GLU A 123 -15.66 -36.66 9.20
CA GLU A 123 -16.12 -37.27 7.95
C GLU A 123 -15.58 -38.70 7.78
N TYR A 124 -16.48 -39.68 7.62
CA TYR A 124 -16.20 -40.93 6.92
C TYR A 124 -17.06 -41.00 5.65
N ALA A 125 -16.40 -41.17 4.51
CA ALA A 125 -17.01 -41.31 3.20
C ALA A 125 -17.62 -42.72 2.99
N SER A 126 -18.82 -42.78 2.43
CA SER A 126 -19.27 -43.92 1.61
C SER A 126 -20.38 -43.54 0.62
N GLU A 127 -20.37 -44.28 -0.49
CA GLU A 127 -21.01 -44.05 -1.79
C GLU A 127 -22.52 -44.36 -1.87
N ASP A 128 -23.09 -43.83 -2.96
CA ASP A 128 -24.28 -44.25 -3.71
C ASP A 128 -25.71 -44.01 -3.18
N GLY A 129 -26.54 -43.46 -4.09
CA GLY A 129 -27.99 -43.55 -4.02
C GLY A 129 -28.75 -42.32 -4.49
N HIS A 130 -29.33 -42.38 -5.69
CA HIS A 130 -30.34 -41.44 -6.16
C HIS A 130 -31.52 -41.32 -5.19
N ASN A 131 -31.87 -40.09 -4.78
CA ASN A 131 -33.27 -39.79 -4.47
C ASN A 131 -33.61 -38.32 -4.70
N LYS A 132 -34.65 -38.10 -5.52
CA LYS A 132 -35.33 -36.80 -5.70
C LYS A 132 -36.19 -36.60 -4.47
N ASN A 133 -35.84 -35.66 -3.61
CA ASN A 133 -36.78 -35.08 -2.66
C ASN A 133 -36.61 -33.56 -2.63
N ASN A 134 -37.72 -32.88 -2.91
CA ASN A 134 -37.91 -31.46 -2.74
C ASN A 134 -37.65 -31.11 -1.28
N ASN A 135 -36.51 -30.50 -1.00
CA ASN A 135 -36.27 -29.84 0.27
C ASN A 135 -36.12 -28.35 0.00
N THR A 136 -37.18 -27.61 0.29
CA THR A 136 -37.15 -26.16 0.47
C THR A 136 -36.38 -25.86 1.76
N ASN A 137 -35.09 -26.20 1.79
CA ASN A 137 -34.18 -25.57 2.73
C ASN A 137 -33.82 -24.22 2.12
N SER A 138 -34.71 -23.25 2.39
CA SER A 138 -34.28 -21.87 2.52
C SER A 138 -33.23 -21.86 3.62
N TYR A 139 -31.96 -22.08 3.24
CA TYR A 139 -30.85 -21.57 4.01
C TYR A 139 -31.18 -20.09 4.16
N LYS A 140 -31.74 -19.70 5.31
CA LYS A 140 -31.59 -18.36 5.84
C LYS A 140 -30.08 -18.22 5.94
N LYS A 141 -29.48 -17.79 4.84
CA LYS A 141 -28.14 -17.28 4.75
C LYS A 141 -28.21 -16.15 5.76
N LYS A 142 -27.79 -16.42 7.01
CA LYS A 142 -27.61 -15.40 8.02
C LYS A 142 -26.71 -14.39 7.32
N GLU A 143 -27.30 -13.32 6.80
CA GLU A 143 -26.56 -12.20 6.29
C GLU A 143 -25.85 -11.68 7.53
N LYS A 144 -24.65 -12.21 7.79
CA LYS A 144 -23.69 -11.61 8.68
C LYS A 144 -23.64 -10.18 8.18
N LYS A 145 -24.26 -9.25 8.90
CA LYS A 145 -24.19 -7.81 8.62
C LYS A 145 -22.71 -7.46 8.84
N MET A 146 -21.92 -7.69 7.79
CA MET A 146 -20.49 -7.54 7.84
C MET A 146 -20.22 -6.06 8.09
N ASN A 147 -19.42 -5.79 9.10
CA ASN A 147 -18.94 -4.46 9.41
C ASN A 147 -18.46 -3.77 8.11
N THR A 148 -19.14 -2.69 7.72
CA THR A 148 -18.90 -2.00 6.45
C THR A 148 -17.45 -1.49 6.36
N LEU A 149 -16.86 -1.11 7.50
CA LEU A 149 -15.47 -0.70 7.60
C LEU A 149 -14.51 -1.87 7.32
N ASN A 150 -14.81 -3.06 7.83
CA ASN A 150 -13.99 -4.23 7.56
C ASN A 150 -13.98 -4.57 6.06
N ASN A 151 -15.12 -4.40 5.37
CA ASN A 151 -15.19 -4.60 3.93
C ASN A 151 -14.36 -3.54 3.17
N GLU A 152 -14.40 -2.27 3.58
CA GLU A 152 -13.58 -1.20 3.01
C GLU A 152 -12.08 -1.49 3.19
N ILE A 153 -11.67 -1.88 4.41
CA ILE A 153 -10.30 -2.27 4.72
C ILE A 153 -9.88 -3.48 3.88
N GLU A 154 -10.74 -4.50 3.76
CA GLU A 154 -10.45 -5.70 2.99
C GLU A 154 -10.25 -5.38 1.49
N ILE A 155 -11.03 -4.45 0.93
CA ILE A 155 -10.85 -3.99 -0.46
C ILE A 155 -9.48 -3.33 -0.63
N VAL A 156 -9.09 -2.43 0.29
CA VAL A 156 -7.78 -1.76 0.24
C VAL A 156 -6.65 -2.78 0.36
N VAL A 157 -6.74 -3.71 1.32
CA VAL A 157 -5.73 -4.76 1.51
C VAL A 157 -5.64 -5.67 0.30
N LYS A 158 -6.76 -6.11 -0.28
CA LYS A 158 -6.79 -6.90 -1.52
C LYS A 158 -6.11 -6.16 -2.68
N GLN A 159 -6.35 -4.86 -2.83
CA GLN A 159 -5.70 -4.04 -3.87
C GLN A 159 -4.19 -3.90 -3.62
N ARG A 160 -3.75 -3.65 -2.38
CA ARG A 160 -2.31 -3.56 -2.05
C ARG A 160 -1.59 -4.89 -2.26
N ILE A 161 -2.20 -6.01 -1.89
CA ILE A 161 -1.69 -7.35 -2.17
C ILE A 161 -1.66 -7.60 -3.68
N GLN A 162 -2.72 -7.28 -4.42
CA GLN A 162 -2.75 -7.44 -5.87
C GLN A 162 -1.63 -6.63 -6.56
N ASN A 163 -1.34 -5.44 -6.05
CA ASN A 163 -0.27 -4.56 -6.52
C ASN A 163 1.11 -4.90 -5.91
N MET A 164 1.18 -5.83 -4.96
CA MET A 164 2.37 -6.20 -4.18
C MET A 164 3.09 -4.99 -3.56
N LEU A 165 2.33 -3.98 -3.13
CA LEU A 165 2.83 -2.75 -2.50
C LEU A 165 2.81 -2.90 -0.98
N PHE A 166 3.93 -3.39 -0.44
CA PHE A 166 4.15 -3.60 0.98
C PHE A 166 5.11 -2.57 1.53
N ASP A 167 4.78 -2.02 2.70
CA ASP A 167 5.61 -1.05 3.43
C ASP A 167 6.52 -1.80 4.44
N ASP A 168 7.02 -2.98 4.05
CA ASP A 168 7.89 -3.82 4.88
C ASP A 168 9.32 -3.24 4.91
N VAL A 169 9.97 -3.28 6.08
CA VAL A 169 11.37 -2.85 6.20
C VAL A 169 12.31 -3.86 5.52
N GLU A 170 13.02 -3.42 4.50
CA GLU A 170 13.99 -4.26 3.79
C GLU A 170 15.30 -4.44 4.57
N LYS A 171 15.88 -5.63 4.49
CA LYS A 171 17.18 -5.94 5.12
C LYS A 171 18.31 -5.34 4.27
N LYS A 172 19.01 -4.34 4.78
CA LYS A 172 20.22 -3.78 4.16
C LYS A 172 21.33 -4.84 4.12
N THR A 173 21.99 -5.01 2.98
CA THR A 173 23.18 -5.84 2.86
C THR A 173 24.45 -5.00 3.01
N ILE A 174 25.58 -5.64 3.29
CA ILE A 174 26.89 -4.95 3.44
C ILE A 174 27.26 -4.22 2.14
N GLU A 175 26.88 -4.78 0.98
CA GLU A 175 27.10 -4.21 -0.35
C GLU A 175 26.37 -2.88 -0.56
N ASP A 176 25.17 -2.73 0.01
CA ASP A 176 24.35 -1.51 -0.13
C ASP A 176 24.92 -0.32 0.65
N ILE A 177 25.78 -0.58 1.65
CA ILE A 177 26.44 0.46 2.45
C ILE A 177 27.62 1.08 1.68
N GLU A 178 28.26 0.31 0.79
CA GLU A 178 29.49 0.70 0.08
C GLU A 178 29.22 1.45 -1.25
N LEU A 179 28.03 1.26 -1.85
CA LEU A 179 27.71 1.76 -3.19
C LEU A 179 27.13 3.19 -3.23
N GLU A 180 26.74 3.76 -2.10
CA GLU A 180 26.09 5.08 -2.03
C GLU A 180 27.05 6.26 -2.37
N GLU A 181 28.37 6.09 -2.33
CA GLU A 181 29.30 7.22 -2.43
C GLU A 181 29.94 7.50 -3.81
N PHE A 182 29.81 6.61 -4.82
CA PHE A 182 30.68 6.69 -6.01
C PHE A 182 30.06 7.11 -7.35
N ASN A 183 28.73 7.31 -7.44
CA ASN A 183 28.06 7.51 -8.73
C ASN A 183 27.53 8.93 -8.99
N LYS A 184 28.27 9.97 -8.61
CA LYS A 184 27.97 11.36 -9.03
C LYS A 184 29.20 12.00 -9.66
N ASN A 185 29.53 11.68 -10.92
CA ASN A 185 30.63 12.35 -11.65
C ASN A 185 30.38 12.42 -13.17
N ASP A 186 29.14 12.66 -13.61
CA ASP A 186 28.82 12.89 -15.04
C ASP A 186 28.46 14.36 -15.34
N GLU A 187 28.74 15.30 -14.44
CA GLU A 187 28.65 16.73 -14.74
C GLU A 187 30.02 17.25 -15.20
N ILE A 188 30.05 17.91 -16.35
CA ILE A 188 31.24 18.55 -16.93
C ILE A 188 31.70 19.63 -15.96
N ASN A 189 32.72 19.33 -15.16
CA ASN A 189 33.25 20.24 -14.17
C ASN A 189 34.08 21.35 -14.87
N PHE A 190 33.61 22.60 -14.77
CA PHE A 190 34.29 23.78 -15.31
C PHE A 190 35.65 24.07 -14.63
N ASP A 191 35.93 23.45 -13.49
CA ASP A 191 37.20 23.57 -12.76
C ASP A 191 38.40 22.90 -13.45
N ASN A 192 38.16 22.07 -14.48
CA ASN A 192 39.21 21.36 -15.20
C ASN A 192 39.85 22.18 -16.35
N LEU A 193 39.42 23.43 -16.58
CA LEU A 193 40.04 24.31 -17.56
C LEU A 193 41.28 25.00 -16.97
N ASN A 194 42.46 24.61 -17.46
CA ASN A 194 43.71 25.29 -17.11
C ASN A 194 43.94 26.48 -18.07
N PHE A 195 43.91 27.70 -17.54
CA PHE A 195 44.15 28.94 -18.31
C PHE A 195 45.63 29.29 -18.50
N SER A 196 46.55 28.47 -17.98
CA SER A 196 47.98 28.64 -18.20
C SER A 196 48.42 28.08 -19.57
N LYS A 197 49.47 28.66 -20.16
CA LYS A 197 50.03 28.18 -21.43
C LYS A 197 50.53 26.74 -21.26
N SER A 198 50.17 25.87 -22.22
CA SER A 198 50.63 24.48 -22.21
C SER A 198 52.15 24.40 -22.22
N LYS A 199 52.70 23.54 -21.35
CA LYS A 199 54.13 23.23 -21.28
C LYS A 199 54.56 22.17 -22.31
N ILE A 200 53.60 21.57 -23.00
CA ILE A 200 53.79 20.40 -23.87
C ILE A 200 53.49 20.81 -25.31
N SER A 201 54.26 20.30 -26.26
CA SER A 201 54.05 20.56 -27.69
C SER A 201 52.77 19.90 -28.18
N LEU A 202 52.15 20.46 -29.22
CA LEU A 202 50.97 19.90 -29.85
C LEU A 202 51.20 18.45 -30.32
N VAL A 203 52.41 18.15 -30.81
CA VAL A 203 52.79 16.80 -31.26
C VAL A 203 52.74 15.79 -30.10
N ASP A 204 53.23 16.18 -28.94
CA ASP A 204 53.27 15.31 -27.76
C ASP A 204 51.88 15.12 -27.15
N GLU A 205 51.02 16.14 -27.22
CA GLU A 205 49.61 16.04 -26.81
C GLU A 205 48.86 15.00 -27.66
N TYR A 206 49.08 14.99 -28.97
CA TYR A 206 48.50 13.98 -29.86
C TYR A 206 49.02 12.57 -29.58
N THR A 207 50.32 12.40 -29.33
CA THR A 207 50.87 11.08 -29.01
C THR A 207 50.32 10.54 -27.70
N GLN A 208 50.19 11.39 -26.67
CA GLN A 208 49.60 11.03 -25.38
C GLN A 208 48.11 10.69 -25.50
N LYS A 209 47.34 11.46 -26.26
CA LYS A 209 45.92 11.17 -26.53
C LYS A 209 45.74 9.82 -27.23
N TYR A 210 46.57 9.51 -28.23
CA TYR A 210 46.53 8.23 -28.93
C TYR A 210 46.90 7.04 -28.03
N GLN A 211 47.90 7.22 -27.16
CA GLN A 211 48.25 6.21 -26.14
C GLN A 211 47.10 5.98 -25.15
N ASP A 212 46.43 7.04 -24.71
CA ASP A 212 45.29 6.96 -23.79
C ASP A 212 44.05 6.32 -24.42
N GLU A 213 43.80 6.56 -25.71
CA GLU A 213 42.75 5.91 -26.50
C GLU A 213 43.03 4.41 -26.69
N ILE A 214 44.29 4.01 -26.87
CA ILE A 214 44.70 2.60 -26.96
C ILE A 214 44.66 1.89 -25.59
N MET A 215 45.07 2.59 -24.53
CA MET A 215 45.21 2.02 -23.17
C MET A 215 43.93 2.12 -22.33
N ASN A 216 42.87 2.73 -22.86
CA ASN A 216 41.55 2.90 -22.25
C ASN A 216 41.59 3.47 -20.82
N SER A 217 41.48 4.80 -20.68
CA SER A 217 40.97 5.48 -19.47
C SER A 217 41.75 5.33 -18.14
N GLN A 218 43.02 4.91 -18.15
CA GLN A 218 43.80 4.75 -16.91
C GLN A 218 44.70 5.93 -16.52
N SER A 219 44.92 6.94 -17.37
CA SER A 219 45.93 7.98 -17.15
C SER A 219 45.47 9.12 -16.22
N LYS A 220 44.28 9.70 -16.44
CA LYS A 220 43.75 10.84 -15.66
C LYS A 220 43.50 10.54 -14.18
N ASN A 221 43.34 9.28 -13.82
CA ASN A 221 43.13 8.84 -12.44
C ASN A 221 44.44 8.52 -11.69
N LYS A 222 45.61 8.60 -12.30
CA LYS A 222 46.88 8.21 -11.63
C LYS A 222 47.22 9.13 -10.48
N GLU A 223 47.13 10.44 -10.67
CA GLU A 223 47.40 11.43 -9.62
C GLU A 223 46.38 11.32 -8.48
N ASN A 224 45.08 11.28 -8.80
CA ASN A 224 44.02 11.05 -7.83
C ASN A 224 44.19 9.70 -7.09
N ASN A 225 44.67 8.66 -7.77
CA ASN A 225 44.95 7.37 -7.13
C ASN A 225 46.15 7.45 -6.19
N LEU A 226 47.20 8.19 -6.57
CA LEU A 226 48.38 8.44 -5.74
C LEU A 226 48.00 9.23 -4.48
N GLN A 227 47.21 10.30 -4.63
CA GLN A 227 46.66 11.09 -3.52
C GLN A 227 45.77 10.22 -2.62
N LYS A 228 44.88 9.41 -3.19
CA LYS A 228 44.07 8.44 -2.42
C LYS A 228 44.96 7.46 -1.64
N MET A 229 46.05 6.98 -2.24
CA MET A 229 46.98 6.08 -1.58
C MET A 229 47.78 6.77 -0.45
N GLU A 230 48.17 8.03 -0.66
CA GLU A 230 48.81 8.85 0.37
C GLU A 230 47.87 9.09 1.56
N ILE A 231 46.63 9.53 1.28
CA ILE A 231 45.59 9.72 2.29
C ILE A 231 45.33 8.42 3.05
N MET A 232 45.23 7.29 2.34
CA MET A 232 45.06 5.97 2.95
C MET A 232 46.22 5.63 3.89
N ASN A 233 47.46 5.95 3.52
CA ASN A 233 48.62 5.72 4.36
C ASN A 233 48.65 6.64 5.58
N LEU A 234 48.28 7.90 5.42
CA LEU A 234 48.16 8.84 6.53
C LEU A 234 47.05 8.41 7.51
N PHE A 235 45.89 8.01 6.98
CA PHE A 235 44.78 7.48 7.76
C PHE A 235 45.18 6.23 8.56
N LYS A 236 45.90 5.29 7.94
CA LYS A 236 46.44 4.11 8.65
C LYS A 236 47.34 4.49 9.82
N LYS A 237 48.22 5.50 9.64
CA LYS A 237 49.11 5.98 10.70
C LYS A 237 48.32 6.61 11.85
N ILE A 238 47.35 7.47 11.53
CA ILE A 238 46.50 8.13 12.53
C ILE A 238 45.70 7.08 13.32
N MET A 239 45.03 6.15 12.63
CA MET A 239 44.24 5.11 13.28
C MET A 239 45.09 4.22 14.17
N HIS A 240 46.28 3.80 13.70
CA HIS A 240 47.21 3.05 14.54
C HIS A 240 47.59 3.82 15.82
N ALA A 241 47.86 5.13 15.71
CA ALA A 241 48.18 5.96 16.87
C ALA A 241 46.97 6.11 17.82
N CYS A 242 45.76 6.28 17.30
CA CYS A 242 44.53 6.34 18.09
C CYS A 242 44.22 5.01 18.79
N ASP A 243 44.32 3.89 18.08
CA ASP A 243 44.10 2.55 18.63
C ASP A 243 45.11 2.25 19.75
N SER A 244 46.38 2.58 19.53
CA SER A 244 47.46 2.46 20.53
C SER A 244 47.21 3.33 21.77
N LEU A 245 46.72 4.56 21.58
CA LEU A 245 46.38 5.47 22.68
C LEU A 245 45.16 4.98 23.48
N SER A 246 44.21 4.34 22.79
CA SER A 246 43.00 3.78 23.38
C SER A 246 43.21 2.42 24.07
N ASN A 247 44.45 1.92 24.12
CA ASN A 247 44.81 0.63 24.71
C ASN A 247 43.97 -0.53 24.13
N ASP A 248 43.82 -0.55 22.80
CA ASP A 248 43.08 -1.55 22.03
C ASP A 248 41.56 -1.66 22.32
N TYR A 249 40.98 -0.70 23.04
CA TYR A 249 39.53 -0.56 23.18
C TYR A 249 38.91 0.21 22.00
N PHE A 250 39.10 -0.29 20.77
CA PHE A 250 38.58 0.33 19.55
C PHE A 250 37.53 -0.54 18.85
N ILE A 251 36.69 0.10 18.05
CA ILE A 251 35.71 -0.60 17.21
C ILE A 251 36.45 -1.10 15.96
N PRO A 252 36.48 -2.42 15.69
CA PRO A 252 37.21 -2.95 14.55
C PRO A 252 36.65 -2.39 13.24
N LYS A 253 37.51 -2.32 12.23
CA LYS A 253 37.14 -1.80 10.90
C LYS A 253 35.95 -2.59 10.32
N PRO A 254 35.03 -1.92 9.60
CA PRO A 254 33.93 -2.62 8.95
C PRO A 254 34.48 -3.67 7.96
N ILE A 255 33.75 -4.76 7.81
CA ILE A 255 34.15 -5.88 6.95
C ILE A 255 33.99 -5.43 5.49
N LEU A 256 35.07 -4.88 4.92
CA LEU A 256 35.14 -4.59 3.49
C LEU A 256 35.20 -5.91 2.72
N LEU A 257 34.46 -6.04 1.62
CA LEU A 257 34.58 -7.16 0.70
C LEU A 257 35.91 -7.08 -0.05
N ASN A 258 36.99 -7.46 0.62
CA ASN A 258 38.28 -7.66 -0.02
C ASN A 258 38.21 -8.96 -0.83
N ASN A 259 37.98 -8.84 -2.13
CA ASN A 259 38.26 -9.92 -3.06
C ASN A 259 39.74 -10.29 -2.92
N LYS A 260 40.03 -11.46 -2.34
CA LYS A 260 41.40 -11.98 -2.23
C LYS A 260 41.95 -12.18 -3.65
N ASN A 261 42.73 -11.21 -4.12
CA ASN A 261 43.35 -11.23 -5.44
C ASN A 261 44.47 -12.27 -5.44
N ASN A 262 44.14 -13.55 -5.65
CA ASN A 262 45.12 -14.64 -5.82
C ASN A 262 45.84 -14.59 -7.20
N LYS A 263 46.05 -13.39 -7.79
CA LYS A 263 46.53 -13.23 -9.18
C LYS A 263 48.06 -13.14 -9.32
N MET A 264 48.82 -13.38 -8.25
CA MET A 264 50.28 -13.40 -8.33
C MET A 264 50.81 -14.69 -7.71
N ALA A 265 51.64 -15.42 -8.46
CA ALA A 265 52.39 -16.55 -7.93
C ALA A 265 53.50 -15.97 -7.03
N THR A 266 53.27 -15.95 -5.72
CA THR A 266 54.27 -15.57 -4.73
C THR A 266 54.65 -16.81 -3.95
N LEU A 267 55.94 -17.16 -3.96
CA LEU A 267 56.47 -18.19 -3.07
C LEU A 267 56.32 -17.66 -1.63
N ASN A 268 55.32 -18.15 -0.91
CA ASN A 268 55.08 -17.77 0.47
C ASN A 268 56.08 -18.52 1.37
N ILE A 269 57.08 -17.81 1.89
CA ILE A 269 57.89 -18.30 3.01
C ILE A 269 57.21 -17.75 4.26
N GLU A 270 56.25 -18.50 4.80
CA GLU A 270 55.39 -18.05 5.90
C GLU A 270 56.14 -18.08 7.25
N ASP A 271 57.16 -18.95 7.38
CA ASP A 271 57.99 -19.13 8.58
C ASP A 271 59.50 -19.04 8.29
N SER A 272 60.29 -18.62 9.28
CA SER A 272 61.77 -18.67 9.24
C SER A 272 62.32 -20.09 9.23
N VAL A 273 61.46 -21.08 9.47
CA VAL A 273 61.70 -22.49 9.23
C VAL A 273 61.40 -22.78 7.76
N PRO A 274 62.31 -23.43 7.00
CA PRO A 274 62.08 -23.78 5.60
C PRO A 274 61.03 -24.91 5.49
N MET A 275 59.77 -24.59 5.74
CA MET A 275 58.62 -25.43 5.43
C MET A 275 58.12 -25.02 4.05
N ILE A 276 58.53 -25.78 3.03
CA ILE A 276 58.09 -25.55 1.65
C ILE A 276 56.65 -26.06 1.52
N LEU A 277 55.68 -25.17 1.74
CA LEU A 277 54.27 -25.45 1.47
C LEU A 277 54.01 -25.20 -0.02
N SER A 278 53.77 -26.29 -0.77
CA SER A 278 53.40 -26.15 -2.18
C SER A 278 52.03 -25.49 -2.32
N ASP A 279 51.85 -24.61 -3.30
CA ASP A 279 50.57 -23.95 -3.61
C ASP A 279 49.41 -24.94 -3.82
N LYS A 280 49.73 -26.18 -4.19
CA LYS A 280 48.77 -27.27 -4.38
C LYS A 280 48.09 -27.70 -3.08
N ASN A 281 48.76 -27.55 -1.94
CA ASN A 281 48.23 -27.91 -0.61
C ASN A 281 47.39 -26.79 0.01
N LYS A 282 47.37 -25.59 -0.59
CA LYS A 282 46.63 -24.42 -0.07
C LYS A 282 45.13 -24.46 -0.41
N LYS A 283 44.77 -25.09 -1.52
CA LYS A 283 43.38 -25.25 -1.96
C LYS A 283 42.79 -26.52 -1.39
N THR A 284 41.53 -26.45 -0.98
CA THR A 284 40.80 -27.66 -0.59
C THR A 284 40.50 -28.54 -1.81
N ALA A 285 40.30 -29.84 -1.60
CA ALA A 285 39.98 -30.76 -2.68
C ALA A 285 38.72 -30.33 -3.47
N GLU A 286 37.73 -29.72 -2.79
CA GLU A 286 36.50 -29.21 -3.42
C GLU A 286 36.75 -27.95 -4.30
N GLU A 287 37.71 -27.11 -3.93
CA GLU A 287 38.15 -25.97 -4.77
C GLU A 287 38.96 -26.42 -5.99
N ILE A 288 39.76 -27.47 -5.84
CA ILE A 288 40.54 -28.06 -6.94
C ILE A 288 39.60 -28.76 -7.93
N PHE A 289 38.61 -29.49 -7.42
CA PHE A 289 37.66 -30.22 -8.23
C PHE A 289 36.29 -30.29 -7.56
N ASN A 290 35.31 -29.65 -8.18
CA ASN A 290 33.91 -29.73 -7.79
C ASN A 290 33.15 -30.63 -8.79
N PRO A 291 32.97 -31.94 -8.49
CA PRO A 291 32.27 -32.85 -9.37
C PRO A 291 30.81 -32.41 -9.54
N GLN A 292 30.45 -32.01 -10.75
CA GLN A 292 29.05 -31.79 -11.12
C GLN A 292 28.37 -33.11 -11.49
N HIS A 293 27.05 -33.05 -11.72
CA HIS A 293 26.22 -34.23 -11.97
C HIS A 293 26.84 -35.19 -13.01
N MET A 294 27.26 -36.37 -12.54
CA MET A 294 28.09 -37.30 -13.30
C MET A 294 27.32 -38.14 -14.34
N LYS A 295 25.99 -38.23 -14.23
CA LYS A 295 25.18 -39.03 -15.17
C LYS A 295 24.92 -38.26 -16.47
N GLN A 296 25.11 -38.91 -17.61
CA GLN A 296 24.79 -38.32 -18.90
C GLN A 296 23.27 -38.27 -19.13
N GLN A 297 22.81 -37.37 -19.99
CA GLN A 297 21.37 -37.19 -20.25
C GLN A 297 20.69 -38.45 -20.81
N ASN A 298 21.43 -39.33 -21.49
CA ASN A 298 20.89 -40.55 -22.06
C ASN A 298 20.73 -41.67 -21.03
N GLU A 299 21.54 -41.67 -19.97
CA GLU A 299 21.56 -42.67 -18.89
C GLU A 299 20.54 -42.37 -17.79
N LEU A 300 20.01 -41.15 -17.79
CA LEU A 300 19.07 -40.68 -16.79
C LEU A 300 17.67 -41.31 -16.97
N THR A 301 17.11 -41.82 -15.88
CA THR A 301 15.74 -42.35 -15.89
C THR A 301 14.72 -41.23 -16.11
N LYS A 302 13.50 -41.59 -16.54
CA LYS A 302 12.43 -40.59 -16.77
C LYS A 302 12.11 -39.79 -15.50
N ASP A 303 12.19 -40.40 -14.33
CA ASP A 303 11.88 -39.75 -13.05
C ASP A 303 13.02 -38.87 -12.56
N GLU A 304 14.27 -39.30 -12.73
CA GLU A 304 15.44 -38.44 -12.51
C GLU A 304 15.40 -37.20 -13.43
N LYS A 305 15.02 -37.36 -14.71
CA LYS A 305 14.85 -36.23 -15.65
C LYS A 305 13.79 -35.25 -15.16
N LYS A 306 12.67 -35.75 -14.65
CA LYS A 306 11.61 -34.91 -14.06
C LYS A 306 12.12 -34.19 -12.81
N ALA A 307 12.87 -34.87 -11.93
CA ALA A 307 13.43 -34.30 -10.71
C ALA A 307 14.44 -33.18 -11.01
N ILE A 308 15.39 -33.40 -11.92
CA ILE A 308 16.35 -32.37 -12.36
C ILE A 308 15.62 -31.18 -13.00
N ARG A 309 14.58 -31.42 -13.81
CA ARG A 309 13.79 -30.34 -14.39
C ARG A 309 13.08 -29.53 -13.32
N LYS A 310 12.49 -30.17 -12.31
CA LYS A 310 11.83 -29.50 -11.17
C LYS A 310 12.86 -28.69 -10.37
N SER A 311 14.03 -29.24 -10.05
CA SER A 311 15.07 -28.54 -9.29
C SER A 311 15.63 -27.33 -10.06
N LYS A 312 15.92 -27.47 -11.37
CA LYS A 312 16.32 -26.35 -12.24
C LYS A 312 15.25 -25.27 -12.31
N LYS A 313 13.96 -25.65 -12.41
CA LYS A 313 12.83 -24.70 -12.40
C LYS A 313 12.75 -23.93 -11.08
N MET A 314 12.93 -24.61 -9.94
CA MET A 314 12.93 -23.96 -8.62
C MET A 314 14.11 -23.01 -8.43
N LYS A 315 15.34 -23.44 -8.77
CA LYS A 315 16.53 -22.58 -8.72
C LYS A 315 16.35 -21.32 -9.58
N LYS A 316 15.82 -21.47 -10.80
CA LYS A 316 15.53 -20.35 -11.69
C LYS A 316 14.46 -19.41 -11.11
N LYS A 317 13.37 -19.96 -10.53
CA LYS A 317 12.32 -19.16 -9.86
C LYS A 317 12.92 -18.33 -8.71
N LYS A 318 13.74 -18.94 -7.86
CA LYS A 318 14.41 -18.26 -6.74
C LYS A 318 15.32 -17.12 -7.21
N LYS A 319 16.14 -17.37 -8.24
CA LYS A 319 17.02 -16.32 -8.82
C LYS A 319 16.25 -15.13 -9.39
N ILE A 320 15.18 -15.39 -10.16
CA ILE A 320 14.35 -14.33 -10.73
C ILE A 320 13.67 -13.51 -9.63
N LEU A 321 13.16 -14.19 -8.59
CA LEU A 321 12.54 -13.50 -7.46
C LEU A 321 13.55 -12.63 -6.70
N ASN A 322 14.78 -13.11 -6.53
CA ASN A 322 15.84 -12.32 -5.88
C ASN A 322 16.25 -11.10 -6.71
N GLN A 323 16.43 -11.27 -8.02
CA GLN A 323 16.73 -10.17 -8.95
C GLN A 323 15.63 -9.11 -8.93
N PHE A 324 14.36 -9.54 -8.89
CA PHE A 324 13.22 -8.63 -8.78
C PHE A 324 13.27 -7.81 -7.49
N LYS A 325 13.52 -8.47 -6.34
CA LYS A 325 13.67 -7.78 -5.05
C LYS A 325 14.79 -6.74 -5.07
N GLN A 326 15.94 -7.09 -5.65
CA GLN A 326 17.10 -6.19 -5.72
C GLN A 326 16.92 -5.00 -6.68
N THR A 327 16.20 -5.19 -7.79
CA THR A 327 16.08 -4.16 -8.84
C THR A 327 14.92 -3.20 -8.61
N GLY A 328 14.07 -3.42 -7.59
CA GLY A 328 12.86 -2.62 -7.34
C GLY A 328 11.90 -2.54 -8.53
N SER A 329 12.08 -3.39 -9.55
CA SER A 329 11.33 -3.29 -10.80
C SER A 329 9.86 -3.56 -10.56
N SER A 330 8.96 -2.77 -11.16
CA SER A 330 7.53 -2.85 -10.86
C SER A 330 6.96 -4.24 -11.15
N ILE A 331 6.03 -4.71 -10.30
CA ILE A 331 5.35 -6.01 -10.39
C ILE A 331 4.78 -6.32 -11.78
N ASN A 332 4.38 -5.27 -12.51
CA ASN A 332 3.90 -5.31 -13.89
C ASN A 332 4.91 -5.96 -14.84
N GLN A 333 6.21 -5.79 -14.64
CA GLN A 333 7.24 -6.41 -15.48
C GLN A 333 7.31 -7.93 -15.25
N LEU A 334 7.18 -8.38 -14.01
CA LEU A 334 7.16 -9.81 -13.67
C LEU A 334 5.89 -10.49 -14.21
N VAL A 335 4.75 -9.82 -14.10
CA VAL A 335 3.48 -10.28 -14.71
C VAL A 335 3.62 -10.36 -16.23
N LYS A 336 4.07 -9.28 -16.90
CA LYS A 336 4.33 -9.28 -18.35
C LYS A 336 5.22 -10.44 -18.77
N ARG A 337 6.38 -10.61 -18.13
CA ARG A 337 7.29 -11.73 -18.38
C ARG A 337 6.61 -13.09 -18.22
N ASN A 338 5.81 -13.29 -17.16
CA ASN A 338 5.11 -14.56 -16.94
C ASN A 338 4.05 -14.81 -18.03
N THR A 339 3.29 -13.79 -18.42
CA THR A 339 2.30 -13.90 -19.52
C THR A 339 2.97 -14.22 -20.86
N GLU A 340 4.11 -13.61 -21.17
CA GLU A 340 4.89 -13.92 -22.38
C GLU A 340 5.37 -15.37 -22.39
N ILE A 341 5.85 -15.88 -21.24
CA ILE A 341 6.27 -17.28 -21.11
C ILE A 341 5.07 -18.23 -21.33
N ILE A 342 3.91 -17.91 -20.76
CA ILE A 342 2.68 -18.69 -20.95
C ILE A 342 2.29 -18.72 -22.44
N ASN A 343 2.25 -17.55 -23.08
CA ASN A 343 1.92 -17.42 -24.50
C ASN A 343 2.92 -18.16 -25.39
N LYS A 344 4.22 -18.06 -25.12
CA LYS A 344 5.26 -18.82 -25.82
C LYS A 344 5.08 -20.33 -25.66
N ASN A 345 4.74 -20.79 -24.46
CA ASN A 345 4.47 -22.21 -24.20
C ASN A 345 3.21 -22.70 -24.92
N LYS A 346 2.15 -21.88 -24.98
CA LYS A 346 0.92 -22.17 -25.73
C LYS A 346 1.24 -22.31 -27.23
N LYS A 347 1.90 -21.31 -27.82
CA LYS A 347 2.36 -21.35 -29.22
C LYS A 347 3.21 -22.58 -29.54
N ASN A 348 4.15 -22.96 -28.66
CA ASN A 348 4.97 -24.15 -28.85
C ASN A 348 4.16 -25.46 -28.77
N LYS A 349 3.12 -25.53 -27.92
CA LYS A 349 2.21 -26.69 -27.88
C LYS A 349 1.40 -26.77 -29.16
N ASP A 350 0.84 -25.64 -29.60
CA ASP A 350 0.05 -25.55 -30.82
C ASP A 350 0.89 -25.95 -32.05
N GLN A 351 2.14 -25.50 -32.13
CA GLN A 351 3.10 -25.92 -33.16
C GLN A 351 3.39 -27.42 -33.15
N LYS A 352 3.52 -28.05 -31.97
CA LYS A 352 3.71 -29.51 -31.87
C LYS A 352 2.47 -30.28 -32.30
N ILE A 353 1.29 -29.79 -31.96
CA ILE A 353 0.02 -30.39 -32.40
C ILE A 353 -0.11 -30.25 -33.92
N ASN A 354 0.19 -29.07 -34.46
CA ASN A 354 0.18 -28.78 -35.89
C ASN A 354 1.18 -29.69 -36.64
N TYR A 355 2.41 -29.81 -36.16
CA TYR A 355 3.41 -30.72 -36.72
C TYR A 355 2.95 -32.18 -36.72
N LYS A 356 2.32 -32.66 -35.63
CA LYS A 356 1.76 -34.02 -35.60
C LYS A 356 0.60 -34.22 -36.59
N LYS A 357 -0.20 -33.18 -36.82
CA LYS A 357 -1.40 -33.25 -37.65
C LYS A 357 -1.09 -33.10 -39.15
N TYR A 358 -0.15 -32.23 -39.51
CA TYR A 358 0.10 -31.84 -40.90
C TYR A 358 1.55 -32.07 -41.37
N GLY A 359 2.46 -32.53 -40.50
CA GLY A 359 3.86 -32.84 -40.86
C GLY A 359 4.73 -31.62 -41.18
N VAL A 360 4.18 -30.40 -41.22
CA VAL A 360 4.88 -29.18 -41.59
C VAL A 360 5.04 -28.26 -40.38
N LEU A 361 6.27 -27.83 -40.08
CA LEU A 361 6.48 -26.72 -39.15
C LEU A 361 6.13 -25.40 -39.84
N SER A 362 5.26 -24.60 -39.22
CA SER A 362 5.08 -23.19 -39.59
C SER A 362 6.44 -22.49 -39.60
N LYS A 363 6.93 -22.10 -40.79
CA LYS A 363 8.18 -21.33 -40.94
C LYS A 363 8.10 -20.09 -40.03
N ARG A 364 9.12 -19.85 -39.20
CA ARG A 364 9.30 -18.56 -38.52
C ARG A 364 9.55 -17.52 -39.61
N SER A 365 8.65 -16.55 -39.75
CA SER A 365 8.96 -15.30 -40.45
C SER A 365 10.15 -14.64 -39.74
N HIS A 366 11.35 -14.80 -40.27
CA HIS A 366 12.50 -13.98 -39.92
C HIS A 366 12.30 -12.65 -40.62
N THR A 367 11.53 -11.74 -40.03
CA THR A 367 11.65 -10.33 -40.35
C THR A 367 12.92 -9.84 -39.67
N LYS A 368 14.05 -9.94 -40.40
CA LYS A 368 15.21 -9.08 -40.17
C LYS A 368 14.76 -7.68 -40.58
N TYR A 369 14.61 -6.79 -39.61
CA TYR A 369 14.72 -5.35 -39.80
C TYR A 369 15.82 -4.87 -38.85
#